data_AF-A0A1I4HDA4-F1
#
_entry.id   AF-A0A1I4HDA4-F1
#
_cell.length_a   1.000
_cell.length_b   1.000
_cell.length_c   1.000
_cell.angle_alpha   90.00
_cell.angle_beta   90.00
_cell.angle_gamma   90.00
#
_symmetry.space_group_name_H-M   'P 1'
#
loop_
_entity.id
_entity.type
_entity.pdbx_description
1 polymer ?
#
loop_
_entity_poly.entity_id
_entity_poly.type
_entity_poly.pdbx_seq_one_letter_code
_entity_poly.pdbx_strand_id
1 'polypeptide(L)'
;MVYIVRSERGLAAILALIAMMLLGIMGIGLIVLSKIDIEISANHRDGVAAQYIAEGGIQWAIVQLKTDPNFVIETKTKKNVTTYVIDENRSTVASCTVTTTLKPAITDENLRVVTSIGSVNKAKRQISAQIRLPVGKGDPFEVIWEY
;
A
#
# COMPACT_ATOMS: atom_id res chain seq x y z
N MET A 1 6.01 -9.10 72.60
CA MET A 1 6.56 -9.42 71.26
C MET A 1 5.79 -8.62 70.20
N VAL A 2 5.97 -7.29 70.12
CA VAL A 2 5.21 -6.39 69.21
C VAL A 2 6.12 -5.33 68.55
N TYR A 3 7.39 -5.23 68.92
CA TYR A 3 8.28 -4.16 68.45
C TYR A 3 8.88 -4.36 67.05
N ILE A 4 8.81 -5.56 66.48
CA ILE A 4 9.32 -5.84 65.12
C ILE A 4 8.35 -5.30 64.05
N VAL A 5 7.03 -5.40 64.27
CA VAL A 5 6.00 -5.02 63.28
C VAL A 5 5.93 -3.50 63.02
N ARG A 6 6.40 -2.66 63.95
CA ARG A 6 6.36 -1.19 63.77
C ARG A 6 7.49 -0.66 62.90
N SER A 7 8.64 -1.34 62.86
CA SER A 7 9.82 -0.94 62.08
C SER A 7 9.73 -1.36 60.60
N GLU A 8 8.97 -2.40 60.28
CA GLU A 8 8.78 -2.89 58.90
C GLU A 8 7.82 -2.03 58.08
N ARG A 9 6.92 -1.26 58.74
CA ARG A 9 5.93 -0.41 58.06
C ARG A 9 6.56 0.70 57.22
N GLY A 10 7.68 1.27 57.66
CA GLY A 10 8.40 2.29 56.90
C GLY A 10 9.12 1.72 55.67
N LEU A 11 9.74 0.55 55.82
CA LEU A 11 10.42 -0.14 54.73
C LEU A 11 9.43 -0.68 53.68
N ALA A 12 8.27 -1.19 54.12
CA ALA A 12 7.19 -1.61 53.23
C ALA A 12 6.66 -0.44 52.37
N ALA A 13 6.55 0.76 52.93
CA ALA A 13 6.11 1.94 52.19
C ALA A 13 7.11 2.34 51.09
N ILE A 14 8.41 2.29 51.39
CA ILE A 14 9.47 2.59 50.41
C ILE A 14 9.48 1.54 49.30
N LEU A 15 9.40 0.25 49.64
CA LEU A 15 9.30 -0.83 48.65
C LEU A 15 8.05 -0.69 47.78
N ALA A 16 6.91 -0.32 48.36
CA ALA A 16 5.69 -0.07 47.61
C ALA A 16 5.83 1.11 46.63
N LEU A 17 6.51 2.20 47.03
CA LEU A 17 6.77 3.34 46.14
C LEU A 17 7.71 2.97 44.99
N ILE A 18 8.76 2.19 45.26
CA ILE A 18 9.68 1.70 44.23
C ILE A 18 8.92 0.79 43.26
N ALA A 19 8.10 -0.14 43.77
CA ALA A 19 7.28 -1.02 42.95
C ALA A 19 6.27 -0.23 42.09
N MET A 20 5.59 0.77 42.67
CA MET A 20 4.67 1.64 41.93
C MET A 20 5.39 2.46 40.86
N MET A 21 6.59 2.96 41.12
CA MET A 21 7.39 3.70 40.14
C MET A 21 7.77 2.81 38.96
N LEU A 22 8.21 1.57 39.23
CA LEU A 22 8.51 0.58 38.19
C LEU A 22 7.28 0.23 37.36
N LEU A 23 6.13 0.01 38.02
CA LEU A 23 4.85 -0.24 37.34
C LEU A 23 4.41 0.96 36.50
N GLY A 24 4.63 2.19 36.95
CA GLY A 24 4.35 3.39 36.19
C GLY A 24 5.17 3.48 34.90
N ILE A 25 6.48 3.22 34.99
CA ILE A 25 7.37 3.20 33.82
C ILE A 25 6.95 2.10 32.84
N MET A 26 6.64 0.89 33.33
CA MET A 26 6.15 -0.21 32.49
C MET A 26 4.80 0.13 31.85
N GLY A 27 3.87 0.73 32.60
CA GLY A 27 2.57 1.14 32.10
C GLY A 27 2.67 2.15 30.95
N ILE A 28 3.55 3.15 31.10
CA ILE A 28 3.84 4.11 30.01
C ILE A 28 4.45 3.39 28.81
N GLY A 29 5.40 2.47 29.03
CA GLY A 29 6.01 1.68 27.97
C GLY A 29 4.98 0.87 27.16
N LEU A 30 4.03 0.23 27.84
CA LEU A 30 2.95 -0.54 27.20
C LEU A 30 2.00 0.35 26.39
N ILE A 31 1.69 1.56 26.89
CA ILE A 31 0.87 2.52 26.14
C ILE A 31 1.57 2.95 24.85
N VAL A 32 2.88 3.23 24.92
CA VAL A 32 3.67 3.60 23.73
C VAL A 32 3.70 2.46 22.73
N LEU A 33 3.96 1.24 23.18
CA LEU A 33 3.96 0.06 22.32
C LEU A 33 2.60 -0.15 21.65
N SER A 34 1.50 -0.01 22.40
CA SER A 34 0.14 -0.12 21.86
C SER A 34 -0.14 0.90 20.75
N LYS A 35 0.37 2.13 20.89
CA LYS A 35 0.23 3.15 19.84
C LYS A 35 0.99 2.76 18.57
N ILE A 36 2.18 2.20 18.71
CA ILE A 36 2.98 1.71 17.57
C ILE A 36 2.24 0.58 16.85
N ASP A 37 1.70 -0.40 17.59
CA ASP A 37 0.99 -1.53 16.98
C ASP A 37 -0.28 -1.09 16.23
N ILE A 38 -1.01 -0.10 16.77
CA ILE A 38 -2.17 0.49 16.09
C ILE A 38 -1.75 1.15 14.78
N GLU A 39 -0.66 1.93 14.79
CA GLU A 39 -0.16 2.61 13.59
C GLU A 39 0.34 1.61 12.54
N ILE A 40 1.09 0.59 12.95
CA ILE A 40 1.54 -0.50 12.07
C ILE A 40 0.34 -1.21 11.45
N SER A 41 -0.68 -1.53 12.25
CA SER A 41 -1.88 -2.22 11.78
C SER A 41 -2.67 -1.38 10.78
N ALA A 42 -2.82 -0.08 11.05
CA ALA A 42 -3.48 0.84 10.13
C ALA A 42 -2.71 0.96 8.81
N ASN A 43 -1.38 1.14 8.88
CA ASN A 43 -0.55 1.24 7.69
C ASN A 43 -0.48 -0.07 6.89
N HIS A 44 -0.50 -1.23 7.56
CA HIS A 44 -0.55 -2.52 6.91
C HIS A 44 -1.87 -2.71 6.14
N ARG A 45 -3.00 -2.45 6.80
CA ARG A 45 -4.34 -2.51 6.17
C ARG A 45 -4.44 -1.57 4.98
N ASP A 46 -4.01 -0.32 5.13
CA ASP A 46 -4.05 0.69 4.07
C ASP A 46 -3.10 0.31 2.92
N GLY A 47 -1.94 -0.28 3.24
CA GLY A 47 -0.99 -0.81 2.26
C GLY A 47 -1.53 -1.98 1.44
N VAL A 48 -2.32 -2.87 2.05
CA VAL A 48 -3.02 -3.95 1.35
C VAL A 48 -4.13 -3.38 0.46
N ALA A 49 -4.90 -2.42 0.96
CA ALA A 49 -5.94 -1.75 0.16
C ALA A 49 -5.34 -1.01 -1.06
N ALA A 50 -4.24 -0.28 -0.87
CA ALA A 50 -3.52 0.39 -1.96
C ALA A 50 -3.01 -0.60 -3.02
N GLN A 51 -2.57 -1.80 -2.61
CA GLN A 51 -2.18 -2.86 -3.54
C GLN A 51 -3.37 -3.30 -4.41
N TYR A 52 -4.51 -3.61 -3.80
CA TYR A 52 -5.70 -4.02 -4.55
C TYR A 52 -6.20 -2.94 -5.52
N ILE A 53 -6.12 -1.67 -5.13
CA ILE A 53 -6.46 -0.55 -6.03
C ILE A 53 -5.50 -0.49 -7.20
N ALA A 54 -4.19 -0.68 -6.96
CA ALA A 54 -3.20 -0.72 -8.04
C ALA A 54 -3.48 -1.89 -9.01
N GLU A 55 -3.81 -3.08 -8.50
CA GLU A 55 -4.18 -4.24 -9.32
C GLU A 55 -5.43 -3.99 -10.15
N GLY A 56 -6.45 -3.36 -9.55
CA GLY A 56 -7.67 -2.95 -10.25
C GLY A 56 -7.38 -1.98 -11.41
N GLY A 57 -6.45 -1.04 -11.21
CA GLY A 57 -5.98 -0.14 -12.28
C GLY A 57 -5.34 -0.87 -13.45
N ILE A 58 -4.53 -1.91 -13.19
CA ILE A 58 -3.93 -2.74 -14.26
C ILE A 58 -5.02 -3.54 -14.98
N GLN A 59 -5.96 -4.13 -14.24
CA GLN A 59 -7.08 -4.87 -14.84
C GLN A 59 -7.93 -3.97 -15.75
N TRP A 60 -8.23 -2.75 -15.30
CA TRP A 60 -8.91 -1.74 -16.12
C TRP A 60 -8.11 -1.43 -17.39
N ALA A 61 -6.80 -1.22 -17.27
CA ALA A 61 -5.92 -0.96 -18.41
C ALA A 61 -5.90 -2.12 -19.42
N ILE A 62 -5.86 -3.36 -18.92
CA ILE A 62 -5.92 -4.57 -19.76
C ILE A 62 -7.23 -4.61 -20.54
N VAL A 63 -8.37 -4.34 -19.89
CA VAL A 63 -9.67 -4.27 -20.56
C VAL A 63 -9.64 -3.19 -21.63
N GLN A 64 -9.15 -2.00 -21.30
CA GLN A 64 -9.15 -0.89 -22.23
C GLN A 64 -8.24 -1.11 -23.44
N LEU A 65 -7.09 -1.76 -23.25
CA LEU A 65 -6.22 -2.20 -24.34
C LEU A 65 -6.85 -3.29 -25.22
N LYS A 66 -7.83 -4.05 -24.71
CA LYS A 66 -8.57 -5.06 -25.49
C LYS A 66 -9.78 -4.48 -26.20
N THR A 67 -10.51 -3.55 -25.57
CA THR A 67 -11.82 -3.11 -26.04
C THR A 67 -11.80 -1.80 -26.81
N ASP A 68 -10.81 -0.92 -26.57
CA ASP A 68 -10.76 0.42 -27.14
C ASP A 68 -9.56 0.60 -28.08
N PRO A 69 -9.77 0.56 -29.41
CA PRO A 69 -8.73 0.79 -30.39
C PRO A 69 -8.10 2.18 -30.32
N ASN A 70 -8.87 3.21 -29.92
CA ASN A 70 -8.35 4.57 -29.79
C ASN A 70 -7.35 4.65 -28.65
N PHE A 71 -7.65 3.99 -27.53
CA PHE A 71 -6.71 3.88 -26.41
C PHE A 71 -5.40 3.21 -26.84
N VAL A 72 -5.45 2.14 -27.64
CA VAL A 72 -4.24 1.49 -28.19
C VAL A 72 -3.42 2.45 -29.05
N ILE A 73 -4.06 3.27 -29.89
CA ILE A 73 -3.38 4.26 -30.74
C ILE A 73 -2.75 5.37 -29.90
N GLU A 74 -3.45 5.86 -28.88
CA GLU A 74 -2.92 6.90 -27.97
C GLU A 74 -1.66 6.42 -27.26
N THR A 75 -1.62 5.17 -26.81
CA THR A 75 -0.43 4.60 -26.14
C THR A 75 0.78 4.46 -27.06
N LYS A 76 0.59 4.47 -28.39
CA LYS A 76 1.70 4.51 -29.36
C LYS A 76 2.28 5.91 -29.53
N THR A 77 1.46 6.94 -29.40
CA THR A 77 1.81 8.33 -29.76
C THR A 77 2.21 9.17 -28.57
N LYS A 78 1.69 8.87 -27.38
CA LYS A 78 1.94 9.59 -26.14
C LYS A 78 2.75 8.73 -25.18
N LYS A 79 3.71 9.35 -24.51
CA LYS A 79 4.57 8.67 -23.52
C LYS A 79 3.79 8.21 -22.29
N ASN A 80 2.79 8.98 -21.85
CA ASN A 80 1.96 8.65 -20.68
C ASN A 80 0.48 8.83 -21.05
N VAL A 81 -0.30 7.75 -21.03
CA VAL A 81 -1.73 7.76 -21.36
C VAL A 81 -2.56 7.31 -20.17
N THR A 82 -3.42 8.22 -19.70
CA THR A 82 -4.49 8.08 -18.69
C THR A 82 -4.09 8.13 -17.20
N THR A 83 -4.97 8.72 -16.38
CA THR A 83 -4.94 8.70 -14.91
C THR A 83 -6.33 8.21 -14.46
N TYR A 84 -6.44 6.94 -14.07
CA TYR A 84 -7.72 6.36 -13.62
C TYR A 84 -7.96 6.64 -12.14
N VAL A 85 -8.62 7.74 -11.80
CA VAL A 85 -8.87 8.11 -10.39
C VAL A 85 -10.21 7.55 -9.91
N ILE A 86 -10.18 6.66 -8.91
CA ILE A 86 -11.38 6.23 -8.18
C ILE A 86 -11.60 7.23 -7.04
N ASP A 87 -12.27 8.36 -7.30
CA ASP A 87 -12.59 9.34 -6.26
C ASP A 87 -13.99 9.07 -5.69
N GLU A 88 -14.07 8.23 -4.66
CA GLU A 88 -15.30 8.12 -3.86
C GLU A 88 -15.41 9.34 -2.94
N ASN A 89 -16.05 10.40 -3.46
CA ASN A 89 -16.62 11.50 -2.69
C ASN A 89 -15.61 12.44 -1.97
N ARG A 90 -14.64 13.01 -2.70
CA ARG A 90 -13.87 14.24 -2.35
C ARG A 90 -13.08 14.23 -1.04
N SER A 91 -12.94 13.09 -0.38
CA SER A 91 -11.75 12.76 0.40
C SER A 91 -11.10 11.66 -0.40
N THR A 92 -9.92 11.89 -0.95
CA THR A 92 -9.19 10.93 -1.78
C THR A 92 -8.73 9.73 -0.92
N VAL A 93 -9.69 8.87 -0.57
CA VAL A 93 -9.50 7.63 0.20
C VAL A 93 -8.79 6.59 -0.65
N ALA A 94 -8.93 6.69 -1.97
CA ALA A 94 -8.27 5.84 -2.95
C ALA A 94 -7.92 6.68 -4.18
N SER A 95 -6.78 6.44 -4.82
CA SER A 95 -6.55 6.91 -6.18
C SER A 95 -5.70 5.92 -6.95
N CYS A 96 -5.92 5.84 -8.25
CA CYS A 96 -5.13 5.04 -9.15
C CYS A 96 -4.55 5.93 -10.26
N THR A 97 -3.31 5.68 -10.67
CA THR A 97 -2.73 6.32 -11.86
C THR A 97 -2.15 5.23 -12.74
N VAL A 98 -2.65 5.10 -13.97
CA VAL A 98 -2.31 4.04 -14.92
C VAL A 98 -1.50 4.64 -16.05
N THR A 99 -0.19 4.58 -15.98
CA THR A 99 0.67 5.06 -17.06
C THR A 99 0.98 3.92 -18.01
N THR A 100 0.56 4.05 -19.26
CA THR A 100 0.98 3.13 -20.33
C THR A 100 2.09 3.78 -21.16
N THR A 101 3.24 3.12 -21.26
CA THR A 101 4.37 3.53 -22.10
C THR A 101 4.72 2.43 -23.10
N LEU A 102 5.19 2.81 -24.30
CA LEU A 102 5.92 1.89 -25.16
C LEU A 102 7.25 1.52 -24.51
N LYS A 103 7.60 0.24 -24.49
CA LYS A 103 8.93 -0.18 -24.02
C LYS A 103 9.99 0.37 -25.00
N PRO A 104 10.90 1.26 -24.55
CA PRO A 104 11.81 1.97 -25.45
C PRO A 104 12.98 1.10 -25.96
N ALA A 105 13.14 -0.12 -25.47
CA ALA A 105 14.13 -1.06 -25.95
C ALA A 105 13.60 -1.77 -27.21
N ILE A 106 13.81 -1.12 -28.36
CA ILE A 106 13.89 -1.61 -29.74
C ILE A 106 13.14 -2.95 -30.01
N THR A 107 12.09 -2.88 -30.84
CA THR A 107 11.47 -3.99 -31.63
C THR A 107 10.18 -4.67 -31.13
N ASP A 108 9.40 -4.11 -30.20
CA ASP A 108 8.02 -4.60 -29.98
C ASP A 108 7.03 -3.44 -29.82
N GLU A 109 6.56 -2.92 -30.95
CA GLU A 109 5.55 -1.86 -31.03
C GLU A 109 4.18 -2.26 -30.45
N ASN A 110 4.04 -3.52 -30.07
CA ASN A 110 2.83 -4.11 -29.49
C ASN A 110 3.02 -4.44 -28.01
N LEU A 111 4.22 -4.27 -27.45
CA LEU A 111 4.46 -4.36 -26.03
C LEU A 111 4.18 -3.01 -25.35
N ARG A 112 3.41 -3.05 -24.26
CA ARG A 112 3.02 -1.91 -23.44
C ARG A 112 3.49 -2.16 -22.02
N VAL A 113 4.14 -1.19 -21.40
CA VAL A 113 4.39 -1.21 -19.96
C VAL A 113 3.29 -0.41 -19.31
N VAL A 114 2.46 -1.09 -18.51
CA VAL A 114 1.40 -0.48 -17.72
C VAL A 114 1.86 -0.41 -16.28
N THR A 115 1.98 0.80 -15.76
CA THR A 115 2.28 1.05 -14.35
C THR A 115 1.06 1.62 -13.68
N SER A 116 0.60 0.96 -12.62
CA SER A 116 -0.53 1.38 -11.80
C SER A 116 -0.07 1.74 -10.40
N ILE A 117 -0.44 2.91 -9.90
CA ILE A 117 -0.13 3.37 -8.54
C ILE A 117 -1.43 3.51 -7.76
N GLY A 118 -1.65 2.63 -6.78
CA GLY A 118 -2.74 2.73 -5.82
C GLY A 118 -2.30 3.51 -4.58
N SER A 119 -3.14 4.43 -4.12
CA SER A 119 -2.88 5.26 -2.93
C SER A 119 -4.08 5.21 -2.00
N VAL A 120 -3.87 4.89 -0.72
CA VAL A 120 -4.89 4.92 0.34
C VAL A 120 -4.31 5.62 1.56
N ASN A 121 -4.90 6.74 1.99
CA ASN A 121 -4.36 7.58 3.06
C ASN A 121 -2.86 7.93 2.83
N LYS A 122 -1.97 7.41 3.70
CA LYS A 122 -0.50 7.57 3.59
C LYS A 122 0.17 6.42 2.82
N ALA A 123 -0.52 5.30 2.63
CA ALA A 123 0.03 4.12 1.99
C ALA A 123 -0.04 4.26 0.47
N LYS A 124 1.07 3.92 -0.20
CA LYS A 124 1.16 3.90 -1.67
C LYS A 124 1.76 2.58 -2.10
N ARG A 125 1.19 1.99 -3.15
CA ARG A 125 1.68 0.78 -3.80
C ARG A 125 1.72 1.00 -5.31
N GLN A 126 2.78 0.50 -5.93
CA GLN A 126 2.97 0.56 -7.37
C GLN A 126 3.13 -0.85 -7.88
N ILE A 127 2.46 -1.15 -8.99
CA ILE A 127 2.56 -2.43 -9.70
C ILE A 127 2.80 -2.10 -11.16
N SER A 128 3.67 -2.86 -11.81
CA SER A 128 3.92 -2.77 -13.23
C SER A 128 3.65 -4.11 -13.91
N ALA A 129 3.07 -4.05 -15.10
CA ALA A 129 2.88 -5.21 -15.96
C ALA A 129 3.29 -4.86 -17.38
N GLN A 130 3.93 -5.80 -18.07
CA GLN A 130 4.13 -5.70 -19.50
C GLN A 130 3.01 -6.45 -20.21
N ILE A 131 2.36 -5.81 -21.16
CA ILE A 131 1.22 -6.33 -21.91
C ILE A 131 1.61 -6.37 -23.37
N ARG A 132 1.58 -7.55 -23.99
CA ARG A 132 1.78 -7.70 -25.43
C ARG A 132 0.42 -7.78 -26.12
N LEU A 133 0.19 -6.85 -27.04
CA LEU A 133 -0.99 -6.79 -27.87
C LEU A 133 -0.88 -7.79 -29.04
N PRO A 134 -1.99 -8.43 -29.43
CA PRO A 134 -2.01 -9.34 -30.57
C PRO A 134 -1.81 -8.58 -31.89
N VAL A 135 -0.96 -9.10 -32.77
CA VAL A 135 -0.61 -8.46 -34.07
C VAL A 135 -1.41 -9.09 -35.22
N GLY A 136 -1.67 -10.40 -35.14
CA GLY A 136 -2.45 -11.15 -36.11
C GLY A 136 -3.54 -12.03 -35.47
N LYS A 137 -4.37 -12.62 -36.35
CA LYS A 137 -5.47 -13.53 -36.02
C LYS A 137 -4.90 -14.89 -35.56
N GLY A 138 -4.24 -14.91 -34.41
CA GLY A 138 -3.53 -16.08 -33.89
C GLY A 138 -2.54 -15.77 -32.74
N ASP A 139 -2.14 -14.50 -32.59
CA ASP A 139 -1.28 -14.12 -31.47
C ASP A 139 -2.10 -13.93 -30.19
N PRO A 140 -1.68 -14.51 -29.06
CA PRO A 140 -2.37 -14.34 -27.79
C PRO A 140 -2.08 -12.96 -27.19
N PHE A 141 -3.08 -12.38 -26.53
CA PHE A 141 -2.87 -11.25 -25.63
C PHE A 141 -2.16 -11.75 -24.37
N GLU A 142 -0.92 -11.33 -24.14
CA GLU A 142 -0.08 -11.82 -23.05
C GLU A 142 0.14 -10.73 -22.00
N VAL A 143 0.01 -11.08 -20.72
CA VAL A 143 0.30 -10.20 -19.58
C VAL A 143 1.44 -10.80 -18.79
N ILE A 144 2.55 -10.08 -18.71
CA ILE A 144 3.77 -10.44 -18.01
C ILE A 144 3.85 -9.56 -16.77
N TRP A 145 3.64 -10.16 -15.59
CA TRP A 145 3.73 -9.46 -14.32
C TRP A 145 5.19 -9.26 -13.91
N GLU A 146 5.54 -8.05 -13.51
CA GLU A 146 6.80 -7.78 -12.80
C GLU A 146 6.48 -7.77 -11.31
N TYR A 147 6.84 -8.87 -10.62
CA TYR A 147 6.74 -8.99 -9.17
C TYR A 147 7.95 -8.36 -8.46
#